data_AF-A0A8H7LPZ5-F1
#
_entry.id   AF-A0A8H7LPZ5-F1
#
_cell.length_a   1.000
_cell.length_b   1.000
_cell.length_c   1.000
_cell.angle_alpha   90.00
_cell.angle_beta   90.00
_cell.angle_gamma   90.00
#
_symmetry.space_group_name_H-M   'P 1'
#
loop_
_entity.id
_entity.type
_entity.pdbx_description
1 polymer ?
#
loop_
_entity_poly.entity_id
_entity_poly.type
_entity_poly.pdbx_seq_one_letter_code
_entity_poly.pdbx_strand_id
1 'polypeptide(L)'
;MLSEYGHRRRAINIKIGDPSMIKNTMDVLLQQVELHIQNVALGYDKAIISLLNALSFAPKLRNLRLISIATLHNPNIGCDTSTISRVTLPKLQSLTLHDLYSNTLEPLLETIGLPTYSVTLLLSSKCFRSHRLSHGKPGNEEPWGVYSVGSPERLCRLVKNTPVETLMLDGIWWMKNNAFRNLLESTPVLKTLKIDHGTTTQDTCLALTTERNESEDAVPLPSLENIHITRCVFHAGPKVEEAFKSMARSHRLQWVVLGGTVRNVNPDGTSISKGLETFGLVGWLETRVPTIRLVDQSYRSPEFYQNVWRLW
;
A
#
# COMPACT_ATOMS: atom_id res chain seq x y z
N MET A 1 -30.74 -12.40 28.00
CA MET A 1 -30.97 -11.02 27.52
C MET A 1 -30.43 -10.93 26.11
N LEU A 2 -31.34 -10.68 25.16
CA LEU A 2 -31.08 -10.52 23.73
C LEU A 2 -30.47 -9.14 23.44
N SER A 3 -29.46 -9.11 22.58
CA SER A 3 -29.30 -8.14 21.48
C SER A 3 -28.22 -8.72 20.56
N GLU A 4 -28.53 -9.52 19.53
CA GLU A 4 -29.10 -9.09 18.24
C GLU A 4 -28.47 -7.80 17.71
N TYR A 5 -27.46 -7.93 16.85
CA TYR A 5 -27.39 -7.35 15.49
C TYR A 5 -26.05 -7.76 14.84
N GLY A 6 -25.93 -9.03 14.48
CA GLY A 6 -24.89 -9.48 13.56
C GLY A 6 -25.27 -9.07 12.14
N HIS A 7 -24.77 -7.93 11.66
CA HIS A 7 -24.84 -7.61 10.24
C HIS A 7 -24.09 -8.70 9.45
N ARG A 8 -24.83 -9.61 8.81
CA ARG A 8 -24.31 -10.57 7.84
C ARG A 8 -23.65 -9.80 6.70
N ARG A 9 -22.33 -9.61 6.77
CA ARG A 9 -21.53 -9.13 5.63
C ARG A 9 -21.50 -10.26 4.60
N ARG A 10 -22.36 -10.16 3.58
CA ARG A 10 -22.30 -11.07 2.42
C ARG A 10 -21.16 -10.61 1.53
N ALA A 11 -20.02 -11.28 1.60
CA ALA A 11 -19.03 -11.16 0.54
C ALA A 11 -19.52 -11.93 -0.69
N ILE A 12 -19.56 -11.26 -1.83
CA ILE A 12 -19.91 -11.87 -3.10
C ILE A 12 -18.62 -12.03 -3.89
N ASN A 13 -18.19 -13.27 -4.09
CA ASN A 13 -17.10 -13.58 -5.02
C ASN A 13 -17.65 -13.57 -6.44
N ILE A 14 -17.46 -12.46 -7.15
CA ILE A 14 -17.89 -12.33 -8.54
C ILE A 14 -16.69 -12.69 -9.41
N LYS A 15 -16.72 -13.89 -10.00
CA LYS A 15 -15.79 -14.26 -11.08
C LYS A 15 -16.34 -13.69 -12.38
N ILE A 16 -15.95 -12.46 -12.72
CA ILE A 16 -16.42 -11.77 -13.92
C ILE A 16 -15.69 -12.36 -15.14
N GLY A 17 -16.28 -13.39 -15.76
CA GLY A 17 -15.81 -13.94 -17.05
C GLY A 17 -16.48 -13.30 -18.27
N ASP A 18 -17.59 -12.60 -18.08
CA ASP A 18 -18.42 -12.03 -19.15
C ASP A 18 -18.92 -10.62 -18.75
N PRO A 19 -18.68 -9.57 -19.56
CA PRO A 19 -19.22 -8.23 -19.35
C PRO A 19 -20.75 -8.16 -19.19
N SER A 20 -21.51 -9.11 -19.77
CA SER A 20 -22.97 -9.16 -19.66
C SER A 20 -23.47 -9.53 -18.26
N MET A 21 -22.67 -10.29 -17.49
CA MET A 21 -22.93 -10.63 -16.09
C MET A 21 -22.77 -9.44 -15.14
N ILE A 22 -22.10 -8.38 -15.57
CA ILE A 22 -21.91 -7.17 -14.77
C ILE A 22 -23.27 -6.54 -14.45
N LYS A 23 -24.18 -6.43 -15.43
CA LYS A 23 -25.46 -5.72 -15.25
C LYS A 23 -26.37 -6.37 -14.20
N ASN A 24 -26.56 -7.69 -14.23
CA ASN A 24 -27.40 -8.40 -13.25
C ASN A 24 -26.75 -8.45 -11.85
N THR A 25 -25.42 -8.48 -11.80
CA THR A 25 -24.70 -8.43 -10.53
C THR A 25 -24.75 -7.03 -9.91
N MET A 26 -24.84 -5.98 -10.74
CA MET A 26 -24.93 -4.60 -10.27
C MET A 26 -26.20 -4.35 -9.46
N ASP A 27 -27.37 -4.89 -9.81
CA ASP A 27 -28.60 -4.71 -9.02
C ASP A 27 -28.47 -5.23 -7.58
N VAL A 28 -27.70 -6.30 -7.38
CA VAL A 28 -27.37 -6.82 -6.03
C VAL A 28 -26.35 -5.94 -5.32
N LEU A 29 -25.41 -5.34 -6.06
CA LEU A 29 -24.41 -4.39 -5.55
C LEU A 29 -25.01 -3.04 -5.17
N LEU A 30 -26.11 -2.61 -5.80
CA LEU A 30 -26.81 -1.33 -5.51
C LEU A 30 -27.27 -1.20 -4.05
N GLN A 31 -27.43 -2.33 -3.34
CA GLN A 31 -27.81 -2.34 -1.93
C GLN A 31 -26.64 -2.45 -0.96
N GLN A 32 -25.41 -2.65 -1.45
CA GLN A 32 -24.26 -2.92 -0.59
C GLN A 32 -23.57 -1.65 -0.08
N VAL A 33 -23.26 -1.66 1.21
CA VAL A 33 -22.47 -0.61 1.88
C VAL A 33 -20.97 -0.86 1.72
N GLU A 34 -20.58 -2.11 1.53
CA GLU A 34 -19.19 -2.55 1.38
C GLU A 34 -19.07 -3.48 0.17
N LEU A 35 -18.12 -3.20 -0.71
CA LEU A 35 -17.74 -4.07 -1.82
C LEU A 35 -16.27 -4.46 -1.69
N HIS A 36 -16.03 -5.75 -1.79
CA HIS A 36 -14.69 -6.33 -1.75
C HIS A 36 -14.48 -7.21 -2.98
N ILE A 37 -13.51 -6.83 -3.82
CA ILE A 37 -13.07 -7.59 -4.99
C ILE A 37 -11.61 -7.99 -4.76
N GLN A 38 -11.33 -9.28 -4.84
CA GLN A 38 -10.03 -9.84 -4.52
C GLN A 38 -9.62 -10.95 -5.48
N ASN A 39 -8.36 -10.97 -5.90
CA ASN A 39 -7.78 -12.02 -6.74
C ASN A 39 -8.52 -12.23 -8.06
N VAL A 40 -8.85 -11.14 -8.75
CA VAL A 40 -9.59 -11.16 -10.03
C VAL A 40 -8.71 -10.62 -11.17
N ALA A 41 -8.68 -11.33 -12.30
CA ALA A 41 -8.19 -10.81 -13.56
C ALA A 41 -9.36 -10.24 -14.37
N LEU A 42 -9.37 -8.93 -14.64
CA LEU A 42 -10.50 -8.24 -15.30
C LEU A 42 -10.44 -8.28 -16.85
N GLY A 43 -9.42 -8.93 -17.42
CA GLY A 43 -9.12 -8.83 -18.85
C GLY A 43 -8.11 -7.72 -19.12
N TYR A 44 -8.26 -6.93 -20.18
CA TYR A 44 -7.31 -5.88 -20.55
C TYR A 44 -7.44 -4.60 -19.72
N ASP A 45 -6.45 -3.70 -19.81
CA ASP A 45 -6.37 -2.45 -19.04
C ASP A 45 -7.67 -1.63 -19.01
N LYS A 46 -8.43 -1.57 -20.11
CA LYS A 46 -9.71 -0.82 -20.15
C LYS A 46 -10.82 -1.41 -19.26
N ALA A 47 -10.72 -2.67 -18.85
CA ALA A 47 -11.73 -3.32 -18.04
C ALA A 47 -11.85 -2.71 -16.63
N ILE A 48 -10.76 -2.14 -16.09
CA ILE A 48 -10.82 -1.43 -14.80
C ILE A 48 -11.73 -0.20 -14.89
N ILE A 49 -11.71 0.50 -16.03
CA ILE A 49 -12.56 1.68 -16.26
C ILE A 49 -14.03 1.25 -16.31
N SER A 50 -14.33 0.16 -17.03
CA SER A 50 -15.68 -0.42 -17.06
C SER A 50 -16.18 -0.80 -15.68
N LEU A 51 -15.30 -1.38 -14.84
CA LEU A 51 -15.63 -1.67 -13.44
C LEU A 51 -15.97 -0.39 -12.68
N LEU A 52 -15.11 0.64 -12.73
CA LEU A 52 -15.35 1.90 -12.03
C LEU A 52 -16.64 2.59 -12.47
N ASN A 53 -16.92 2.60 -13.77
CA ASN A 53 -18.18 3.11 -14.31
C ASN A 53 -19.38 2.33 -13.74
N ALA A 54 -19.29 1.01 -13.65
CA ALA A 54 -20.34 0.22 -13.04
C ALA A 54 -20.53 0.55 -11.54
N LEU A 55 -19.43 0.78 -10.81
CA LEU A 55 -19.48 1.19 -9.39
C LEU A 55 -20.08 2.57 -9.18
N SER A 56 -19.99 3.47 -10.17
CA SER A 56 -20.62 4.80 -10.11
C SER A 56 -22.15 4.73 -9.91
N PHE A 57 -22.77 3.62 -10.33
CA PHE A 57 -24.20 3.40 -10.16
C PHE A 57 -24.58 2.91 -8.76
N ALA A 58 -23.64 2.64 -7.85
CA ALA A 58 -23.92 2.14 -6.50
C ALA A 58 -23.98 3.28 -5.46
N PRO A 59 -25.11 3.99 -5.27
CA PRO A 59 -25.20 5.20 -4.45
C PRO A 59 -25.08 4.93 -2.94
N LYS A 60 -25.06 3.67 -2.52
CA LYS A 60 -24.93 3.26 -1.10
C LYS A 60 -23.53 2.77 -0.76
N LEU A 61 -22.63 2.64 -1.73
CA LEU A 61 -21.28 2.14 -1.52
C LEU A 61 -20.48 3.11 -0.64
N ARG A 62 -20.05 2.64 0.53
CA ARG A 62 -19.23 3.40 1.49
C ARG A 62 -17.81 2.87 1.59
N ASN A 63 -17.63 1.57 1.47
CA ASN A 63 -16.32 0.92 1.59
C ASN A 63 -16.02 0.14 0.33
N LEU A 64 -14.93 0.47 -0.36
CA LEU A 64 -14.48 -0.25 -1.54
C LEU A 64 -13.09 -0.82 -1.31
N ARG A 65 -12.95 -2.14 -1.46
CA ARG A 65 -11.68 -2.85 -1.32
C ARG A 65 -11.35 -3.58 -2.61
N LEU A 66 -10.22 -3.22 -3.22
CA LEU A 66 -9.71 -3.78 -4.47
C LEU A 66 -8.33 -4.38 -4.18
N ILE A 67 -8.26 -5.70 -4.09
CA ILE A 67 -7.07 -6.43 -3.62
C ILE A 67 -6.59 -7.38 -4.71
N SER A 68 -5.32 -7.25 -5.11
CA SER A 68 -4.68 -8.14 -6.09
C SER A 68 -5.51 -8.31 -7.37
N ILE A 69 -6.11 -7.21 -7.84
CA ILE A 69 -6.80 -7.15 -9.13
C ILE A 69 -5.75 -6.93 -10.22
N ALA A 70 -5.84 -7.71 -11.29
CA ALA A 70 -4.94 -7.62 -12.42
C ALA A 70 -5.69 -7.29 -13.72
N THR A 71 -5.12 -6.38 -14.50
CA THR A 71 -5.45 -6.21 -15.92
C THR A 71 -4.27 -6.66 -16.78
N LEU A 72 -4.54 -7.06 -18.01
CA LEU A 72 -3.55 -7.42 -19.02
C LEU A 72 -3.21 -6.18 -19.81
N HIS A 73 -1.92 -5.84 -19.81
CA HIS A 73 -1.42 -4.75 -20.60
C HIS A 73 -1.40 -5.12 -22.08
N ASN A 74 -2.02 -4.30 -22.91
CA ASN A 74 -2.01 -4.44 -24.37
C ASN A 74 -1.15 -3.33 -24.99
N PRO A 75 0.05 -3.63 -25.51
CA PRO A 75 0.91 -2.61 -26.10
C PRO A 75 0.34 -2.01 -27.39
N ASN A 76 -0.57 -2.72 -28.07
CA ASN A 76 -1.18 -2.28 -29.32
C ASN A 76 -2.38 -1.35 -29.10
N ILE A 77 -2.92 -1.30 -27.87
CA ILE A 77 -4.03 -0.43 -27.51
C ILE A 77 -3.46 0.60 -26.55
N GLY A 78 -3.07 1.76 -27.10
CA GLY A 78 -2.79 2.93 -26.26
C GLY A 78 -3.98 3.17 -25.34
N CYS A 79 -3.74 3.10 -24.03
CA CYS A 79 -4.72 3.54 -23.05
C CYS A 79 -4.61 5.06 -22.99
N ASP A 80 -5.32 5.75 -23.88
CA ASP A 80 -5.39 7.22 -23.80
C ASP A 80 -6.28 7.60 -22.63
N THR A 81 -5.66 7.80 -21.46
CA THR A 81 -6.37 8.17 -20.24
C THR A 81 -6.87 9.61 -20.25
N SER A 82 -6.44 10.43 -21.22
CA SER A 82 -6.86 11.84 -21.33
C SER A 82 -8.36 12.02 -21.61
N THR A 83 -9.01 10.99 -22.13
CA THR A 83 -10.45 10.99 -22.44
C THR A 83 -11.32 10.39 -21.35
N ILE A 84 -10.73 9.85 -20.28
CA ILE A 84 -11.49 9.15 -19.24
C ILE A 84 -12.17 10.17 -18.34
N SER A 85 -13.51 10.17 -18.36
CA SER A 85 -14.31 10.96 -17.44
C SER A 85 -14.12 10.47 -16.01
N ARG A 86 -13.92 11.40 -15.08
CA ARG A 86 -13.78 11.07 -13.65
C ARG A 86 -15.06 10.41 -13.14
N VAL A 87 -14.90 9.25 -12.50
CA VAL A 87 -15.97 8.55 -11.81
C VAL A 87 -16.14 9.14 -10.43
N THR A 88 -17.37 9.50 -10.07
CA THR A 88 -17.72 9.97 -8.74
C THR A 88 -18.37 8.84 -7.95
N LEU A 89 -17.90 8.65 -6.71
CA LEU A 89 -18.46 7.68 -5.75
C LEU A 89 -18.92 8.46 -4.52
N PRO A 90 -20.09 9.13 -4.58
CA PRO A 90 -20.42 10.25 -3.69
C PRO A 90 -20.58 9.88 -2.21
N LYS A 91 -20.83 8.60 -1.88
CA LYS A 91 -20.93 8.12 -0.49
C LYS A 91 -19.74 7.28 -0.05
N LEU A 92 -18.70 7.18 -0.88
CA LEU A 92 -17.50 6.45 -0.51
C LEU A 92 -16.84 7.16 0.66
N GLN A 93 -16.47 6.39 1.68
CA GLN A 93 -15.81 6.83 2.91
C GLN A 93 -14.41 6.23 3.02
N SER A 94 -14.24 5.00 2.52
CA SER A 94 -12.97 4.29 2.54
C SER A 94 -12.70 3.61 1.21
N LEU A 95 -11.51 3.83 0.68
CA LEU A 95 -10.95 3.13 -0.47
C LEU A 95 -9.69 2.37 -0.06
N THR A 96 -9.65 1.07 -0.32
CA THR A 96 -8.52 0.22 -0.01
C THR A 96 -7.99 -0.41 -1.29
N LEU A 97 -6.74 -0.10 -1.65
CA LEU A 97 -6.08 -0.58 -2.88
C LEU A 97 -4.85 -1.37 -2.50
N HIS A 98 -4.85 -2.68 -2.75
CA HIS A 98 -3.78 -3.56 -2.32
C HIS A 98 -3.18 -4.33 -3.49
N ASP A 99 -1.85 -4.33 -3.59
CA ASP A 99 -1.10 -5.28 -4.42
C ASP A 99 -1.53 -5.27 -5.91
N LEU A 100 -1.79 -4.08 -6.44
CA LEU A 100 -2.20 -3.87 -7.83
C LEU A 100 -0.98 -3.69 -8.73
N TYR A 101 -1.06 -4.21 -9.96
CA TYR A 101 -0.07 -3.93 -10.99
C TYR A 101 -0.16 -2.47 -11.45
N SER A 102 0.94 -1.93 -11.98
CA SER A 102 1.02 -0.52 -12.39
C SER A 102 -0.06 -0.15 -13.41
N ASN A 103 -0.30 -1.03 -14.38
CA ASN A 103 -1.28 -0.86 -15.47
C ASN A 103 -2.74 -0.93 -14.99
N THR A 104 -2.99 -1.42 -13.78
CA THR A 104 -4.31 -1.42 -13.14
C THR A 104 -4.44 -0.24 -12.17
N LEU A 105 -3.40 0.03 -11.38
CA LEU A 105 -3.37 1.07 -10.36
C LEU A 105 -3.49 2.47 -10.94
N GLU A 106 -2.76 2.76 -12.03
CA GLU A 106 -2.69 4.09 -12.63
C GLU A 106 -4.05 4.55 -13.19
N PRO A 107 -4.71 3.80 -14.10
CA PRO A 107 -6.04 4.20 -14.57
C PRO A 107 -7.04 4.31 -13.41
N LEU A 108 -6.90 3.48 -12.37
CA LEU A 108 -7.78 3.53 -11.22
C LEU A 108 -7.63 4.86 -10.45
N LEU A 109 -6.40 5.25 -10.12
CA LEU A 109 -6.14 6.51 -9.39
C LEU A 109 -6.49 7.74 -10.24
N GLU A 110 -6.31 7.68 -11.55
CA GLU A 110 -6.68 8.79 -12.46
C GLU A 110 -8.19 8.94 -12.64
N THR A 111 -8.93 7.82 -12.62
CA THR A 111 -10.36 7.81 -12.91
C THR A 111 -11.20 8.14 -11.69
N ILE A 112 -10.86 7.67 -10.49
CA ILE A 112 -11.70 7.91 -9.32
C ILE A 112 -11.49 9.36 -8.82
N GLY A 113 -12.56 10.14 -8.74
CA GLY A 113 -12.53 11.47 -8.13
C GLY A 113 -12.29 11.38 -6.62
N LEU A 114 -11.13 11.85 -6.15
CA LEU A 114 -10.56 11.51 -4.84
C LEU A 114 -10.79 12.44 -3.63
N PRO A 115 -11.59 13.53 -3.61
CA PRO A 115 -11.37 14.55 -2.58
C PRO A 115 -11.88 14.24 -1.16
N THR A 116 -12.72 13.21 -0.91
CA THR A 116 -13.51 13.14 0.36
C THR A 116 -13.40 11.87 1.18
N TYR A 117 -12.63 10.87 0.74
CA TYR A 117 -12.54 9.58 1.45
C TYR A 117 -11.12 9.22 1.83
N SER A 118 -11.00 8.39 2.87
CA SER A 118 -9.74 7.85 3.33
C SER A 118 -9.22 6.80 2.35
N VAL A 119 -7.97 6.96 1.90
CA VAL A 119 -7.31 5.97 1.05
C VAL A 119 -6.28 5.19 1.85
N THR A 120 -6.42 3.87 1.85
CA THR A 120 -5.39 2.91 2.28
C THR A 120 -4.76 2.28 1.05
N LEU A 121 -3.46 2.50 0.89
CA LEU A 121 -2.70 2.02 -0.27
C LEU A 121 -1.62 1.04 0.19
N LEU A 122 -1.72 -0.22 -0.22
CA LEU A 122 -0.66 -1.21 -0.03
C LEU A 122 0.11 -1.38 -1.34
N LEU A 123 1.37 -0.93 -1.31
CA LEU A 123 2.32 -1.05 -2.39
C LEU A 123 3.23 -2.26 -2.17
N SER A 124 3.23 -3.15 -3.15
CA SER A 124 4.18 -4.25 -3.24
C SER A 124 5.07 -4.03 -4.46
N SER A 125 6.02 -4.94 -4.69
CA SER A 125 6.82 -4.94 -5.91
C SER A 125 5.98 -5.01 -7.21
N LYS A 126 4.71 -5.44 -7.16
CA LYS A 126 3.80 -5.46 -8.32
C LYS A 126 3.49 -4.08 -8.87
N CYS A 127 3.51 -3.04 -8.03
CA CYS A 127 3.16 -1.68 -8.43
C CYS A 127 4.17 -1.07 -9.44
N PHE A 128 5.33 -1.70 -9.65
CA PHE A 128 6.36 -1.31 -10.64
C PHE A 128 6.34 -2.17 -11.91
N ARG A 129 5.45 -3.15 -11.94
CA ARG A 129 5.37 -4.19 -12.95
C ARG A 129 4.07 -3.99 -13.72
N SER A 130 4.13 -4.18 -15.03
CA SER A 130 2.91 -4.32 -15.81
C SER A 130 2.65 -5.79 -16.06
N HIS A 131 1.42 -6.23 -15.86
CA HIS A 131 1.04 -7.61 -16.10
C HIS A 131 0.82 -7.81 -17.61
N ARG A 132 1.68 -8.59 -18.26
CA ARG A 132 1.64 -8.86 -19.71
C ARG A 132 1.39 -10.34 -19.95
N LEU A 133 0.70 -10.67 -21.05
CA LEU A 133 0.72 -12.02 -21.59
C LEU A 133 2.14 -12.29 -22.12
N SER A 134 2.82 -13.31 -21.58
CA SER A 134 4.08 -13.77 -22.19
C SER A 134 3.77 -14.14 -23.65
N HIS A 135 4.44 -13.51 -24.62
CA HIS A 135 4.30 -13.83 -26.05
C HIS A 135 4.93 -15.19 -26.43
N GLY A 136 5.07 -16.10 -25.47
CA GLY A 136 5.61 -17.43 -25.70
C GLY A 136 4.65 -18.28 -26.53
N LYS A 137 5.19 -19.05 -27.46
CA LYS A 137 4.47 -20.17 -28.08
C LYS A 137 3.90 -21.05 -26.97
N PRO A 138 2.68 -21.60 -27.09
CA PRO A 138 2.15 -22.57 -26.12
C PRO A 138 3.19 -23.69 -25.94
N GLY A 139 3.66 -23.88 -24.70
CA GLY A 139 4.73 -24.81 -24.34
C GLY A 139 6.06 -24.17 -23.93
N ASN A 140 6.31 -22.90 -24.29
CA ASN A 140 7.38 -22.07 -23.73
C ASN A 140 6.75 -21.02 -22.81
N GLU A 141 6.09 -21.49 -21.76
CA GLU A 141 5.70 -20.66 -20.64
C GLU A 141 6.98 -20.19 -19.94
N GLU A 142 7.64 -19.17 -20.49
CA GLU A 142 8.50 -18.35 -19.64
C GLU A 142 7.60 -17.88 -18.48
N PRO A 143 7.92 -18.26 -17.24
CA PRO A 143 7.05 -18.05 -16.10
C PRO A 143 6.88 -16.56 -15.90
N TRP A 144 5.80 -15.99 -16.45
CA TRP A 144 5.41 -14.59 -16.31
C TRP A 144 6.57 -13.63 -16.55
N GLY A 145 6.78 -13.21 -17.80
CA GLY A 145 7.76 -12.16 -18.14
C GLY A 145 7.40 -10.83 -17.46
N VAL A 146 7.87 -10.64 -16.23
CA VAL A 146 7.69 -9.42 -15.45
C VAL A 146 8.74 -8.43 -15.90
N TYR A 147 8.36 -7.49 -16.75
CA TYR A 147 9.20 -6.34 -17.03
C TYR A 147 9.02 -5.29 -15.93
N SER A 148 10.13 -4.74 -15.44
CA SER A 148 10.09 -3.53 -14.62
C SER A 148 9.73 -2.37 -15.55
N VAL A 149 8.47 -1.94 -15.52
CA VAL A 149 7.94 -0.90 -16.42
C VAL A 149 7.91 0.46 -15.72
N GLY A 150 7.91 0.48 -14.38
CA GLY A 150 7.79 1.70 -13.60
C GLY A 150 9.10 2.14 -12.96
N SER A 151 9.46 3.41 -13.14
CA SER A 151 10.37 4.10 -12.22
C SER A 151 9.60 4.54 -10.96
N PRO A 152 10.23 4.62 -9.78
CA PRO A 152 9.57 5.11 -8.57
C PRO A 152 8.92 6.49 -8.71
N GLU A 153 9.48 7.35 -9.56
CA GLU A 153 8.99 8.69 -9.85
C GLU A 153 7.61 8.66 -10.51
N ARG A 154 7.31 7.64 -11.33
CA ARG A 154 5.96 7.47 -11.90
C ARG A 154 4.94 7.23 -10.79
N LEU A 155 5.24 6.35 -9.84
CA LEU A 155 4.34 6.09 -8.72
C LEU A 155 4.15 7.34 -7.86
N CYS A 156 5.22 8.09 -7.59
CA CYS A 156 5.15 9.35 -6.85
C CYS A 156 4.21 10.36 -7.53
N ARG A 157 4.21 10.44 -8.87
CA ARG A 157 3.27 11.30 -9.62
C ARG A 157 1.82 10.85 -9.47
N LEU A 158 1.56 9.54 -9.49
CA LEU A 158 0.22 8.98 -9.34
C LEU A 158 -0.37 9.25 -7.97
N VAL A 159 0.42 9.05 -6.92
CA VAL A 159 -0.07 9.25 -5.54
C VAL A 159 -0.12 10.72 -5.13
N LYS A 160 0.59 11.63 -5.82
CA LYS A 160 0.64 13.08 -5.49
C LYS A 160 -0.73 13.73 -5.32
N ASN A 161 -1.70 13.29 -6.12
CA ASN A 161 -3.06 13.84 -6.13
C ASN A 161 -4.07 12.94 -5.39
N THR A 162 -3.57 11.93 -4.67
CA THR A 162 -4.38 10.95 -3.94
C THR A 162 -4.23 11.20 -2.43
N PRO A 163 -5.32 11.41 -1.67
CA PRO A 163 -5.24 11.61 -0.23
C PRO A 163 -5.00 10.28 0.50
N VAL A 164 -3.79 9.73 0.36
CA VAL A 164 -3.36 8.50 1.02
C VAL A 164 -3.16 8.76 2.51
N GLU A 165 -4.12 8.35 3.33
CA GLU A 165 -4.06 8.49 4.79
C GLU A 165 -3.25 7.34 5.44
N THR A 166 -3.30 6.16 4.83
CA THR A 166 -2.53 4.99 5.26
C THR A 166 -1.73 4.42 4.09
N LEU A 167 -0.41 4.41 4.24
CA LEU A 167 0.52 3.81 3.29
C LEU A 167 1.11 2.54 3.89
N MET A 168 0.98 1.43 3.16
CA MET A 168 1.54 0.15 3.52
C MET A 168 2.54 -0.29 2.46
N LEU A 169 3.73 -0.73 2.89
CA LEU A 169 4.83 -1.13 2.03
C LEU A 169 5.18 -2.58 2.34
N ASP A 170 4.92 -3.48 1.39
CA ASP A 170 5.40 -4.87 1.44
C ASP A 170 6.76 -4.92 0.73
N GLY A 171 7.80 -4.69 1.52
CA GLY A 171 9.13 -4.44 1.02
C GLY A 171 9.46 -3.00 0.73
N ILE A 172 10.70 -2.62 1.06
CA ILE A 172 11.32 -1.35 0.65
C ILE A 172 12.61 -1.54 -0.15
N TRP A 173 13.10 -2.77 -0.35
CA TRP A 173 14.35 -3.03 -1.09
C TRP A 173 14.30 -2.59 -2.56
N TRP A 174 13.10 -2.43 -3.11
CA TRP A 174 12.89 -1.93 -4.47
C TRP A 174 12.90 -0.40 -4.55
N MET A 175 12.83 0.32 -3.42
CA MET A 175 13.00 1.77 -3.35
C MET A 175 14.49 2.11 -3.20
N LYS A 176 15.19 2.32 -4.31
CA LYS A 176 16.56 2.86 -4.28
C LYS A 176 16.52 4.39 -4.20
N ASN A 177 17.59 4.98 -3.67
CA ASN A 177 17.81 6.44 -3.63
C ASN A 177 16.71 7.18 -2.84
N ASN A 178 16.44 8.43 -3.21
CA ASN A 178 15.41 9.30 -2.63
C ASN A 178 13.97 8.86 -2.95
N ALA A 179 13.74 7.71 -3.60
CA ALA A 179 12.40 7.26 -4.01
C ALA A 179 11.43 7.15 -2.84
N PHE A 180 11.90 6.64 -1.69
CA PHE A 180 11.06 6.53 -0.50
C PHE A 180 10.64 7.90 0.03
N ARG A 181 11.59 8.84 0.09
CA ARG A 181 11.31 10.24 0.48
C ARG A 181 10.34 10.91 -0.49
N ASN A 182 10.59 10.79 -1.80
CA ASN A 182 9.71 11.35 -2.84
C ASN A 182 8.28 10.80 -2.74
N LEU A 183 8.13 9.52 -2.37
CA LEU A 183 6.82 8.91 -2.16
C LEU A 183 6.09 9.53 -0.95
N LEU A 184 6.81 9.77 0.14
CA LEU A 184 6.27 10.43 1.33
C LEU A 184 5.90 11.90 1.04
N GLU A 185 6.75 12.64 0.34
CA GLU A 185 6.48 14.01 -0.12
C GLU A 185 5.26 14.08 -1.06
N SER A 186 5.03 13.04 -1.85
CA SER A 186 3.82 12.89 -2.66
C SER A 186 2.57 12.49 -1.87
N THR A 187 2.65 12.23 -0.56
CA THR A 187 1.51 11.82 0.27
C THR A 187 1.38 12.70 1.52
N PRO A 188 1.12 14.01 1.37
CA PRO A 188 1.21 14.97 2.47
C PRO A 188 0.16 14.77 3.58
N VAL A 189 -0.94 14.05 3.30
CA VAL A 189 -1.99 13.75 4.28
C VAL A 189 -1.78 12.42 5.01
N LEU A 190 -0.64 11.75 4.76
CA LEU A 190 -0.32 10.46 5.34
C LEU A 190 -0.21 10.56 6.87
N LYS A 191 -0.97 9.72 7.58
CA LYS A 191 -0.92 9.63 9.05
C LYS A 191 -0.32 8.30 9.52
N THR A 192 -0.55 7.23 8.77
CA THR A 192 -0.13 5.89 9.16
C THR A 192 0.78 5.28 8.12
N LEU A 193 2.00 4.95 8.53
CA LEU A 193 2.96 4.23 7.71
C LEU A 193 3.15 2.82 8.27
N LYS A 194 2.97 1.81 7.42
CA LYS A 194 3.26 0.42 7.74
C LYS A 194 4.31 -0.12 6.77
N ILE A 195 5.43 -0.59 7.27
CA ILE A 195 6.48 -1.25 6.51
C ILE A 195 6.55 -2.69 7.01
N ASP A 196 6.40 -3.63 6.09
CA ASP A 196 6.51 -5.04 6.38
C ASP A 196 7.58 -5.63 5.46
N HIS A 197 8.54 -6.37 6.05
CA HIS A 197 9.70 -6.93 5.36
C HIS A 197 10.63 -5.85 4.78
N GLY A 198 11.88 -5.76 5.23
CA GLY A 198 12.83 -4.77 4.69
C GLY A 198 14.02 -4.49 5.59
N THR A 199 14.87 -3.55 5.18
CA THR A 199 16.03 -3.13 5.96
C THR A 199 15.83 -1.71 6.43
N THR A 200 15.83 -1.49 7.75
CA THR A 200 15.83 -0.15 8.32
C THR A 200 17.27 0.33 8.47
N THR A 201 17.69 1.21 7.57
CA THR A 201 19.01 1.86 7.60
C THR A 201 18.91 3.29 8.13
N GLN A 202 20.07 3.94 8.30
CA GLN A 202 20.13 5.36 8.58
C GLN A 202 19.37 6.16 7.51
N ASP A 203 19.60 5.86 6.23
CA ASP A 203 18.96 6.57 5.11
C ASP A 203 17.44 6.40 5.10
N THR A 204 16.93 5.21 5.44
CA THR A 204 15.49 4.97 5.58
C THR A 204 14.88 5.84 6.68
N CYS A 205 15.57 5.99 7.81
CA CYS A 205 15.12 6.84 8.90
C CYS A 205 15.18 8.33 8.51
N LEU A 206 16.28 8.77 7.89
CA LEU A 206 16.45 10.15 7.43
C LEU A 206 15.45 10.54 6.34
N ALA A 207 15.02 9.60 5.49
CA ALA A 207 13.98 9.83 4.50
C ALA A 207 12.60 10.13 5.13
N LEU A 208 12.39 9.72 6.38
CA LEU A 208 11.17 9.99 7.15
C LEU A 208 11.30 11.27 8.00
N THR A 209 12.52 11.64 8.39
CA THR A 209 12.75 12.80 9.25
C THR A 209 12.30 14.10 8.58
N THR A 210 11.38 14.82 9.24
CA THR A 210 10.81 16.09 8.75
C THR A 210 11.73 17.31 9.00
N GLU A 211 13.04 17.11 9.17
CA GLU A 211 13.96 18.20 9.46
C GLU A 211 13.87 19.26 8.35
N ARG A 212 13.46 20.46 8.78
CA ARG A 212 13.11 21.59 7.94
C ARG A 212 14.41 22.17 7.42
N ASN A 213 14.92 21.65 6.30
CA ASN A 213 15.92 22.40 5.55
C ASN A 213 15.30 23.76 5.27
N GLU A 214 15.97 24.83 5.70
CA GLU A 214 15.48 26.23 5.67
C GLU A 214 15.23 26.77 4.26
N SER A 215 15.37 25.93 3.22
CA SER A 215 14.90 26.28 1.89
C SER A 215 13.37 26.44 1.91
N GLU A 216 12.91 27.66 1.65
CA GLU A 216 11.49 28.00 1.54
C GLU A 216 10.73 27.13 0.52
N ASP A 217 11.45 26.49 -0.42
CA ASP A 217 10.89 25.65 -1.49
C ASP A 217 10.73 24.16 -1.14
N ALA A 218 11.05 23.73 0.09
CA ALA A 218 10.96 22.32 0.44
C ALA A 218 9.49 21.83 0.55
N VAL A 219 9.15 20.76 -0.16
CA VAL A 219 7.85 20.09 -0.04
C VAL A 219 7.72 19.52 1.38
N PRO A 220 6.63 19.82 2.11
CA PRO A 220 6.46 19.32 3.47
C PRO A 220 6.27 17.80 3.48
N LEU A 221 7.00 17.12 4.37
CA LEU A 221 6.78 15.71 4.67
C LEU A 221 5.51 15.52 5.53
N PRO A 222 4.86 14.36 5.45
CA PRO A 222 3.68 14.05 6.24
C PRO A 222 3.99 13.99 7.74
N SER A 223 3.03 14.45 8.56
CA SER A 223 3.12 14.32 10.02
C SER A 223 2.55 12.96 10.44
N LEU A 224 3.43 11.99 10.62
CA LEU A 224 3.03 10.63 11.00
C LEU A 224 2.51 10.58 12.44
N GLU A 225 1.42 9.85 12.63
CA GLU A 225 0.83 9.52 13.93
C GLU A 225 1.11 8.06 14.29
N ASN A 226 1.17 7.17 13.30
CA ASN A 226 1.33 5.74 13.51
C ASN A 226 2.43 5.17 12.62
N ILE A 227 3.38 4.46 13.21
CA ILE A 227 4.45 3.75 12.49
C ILE A 227 4.44 2.28 12.89
N HIS A 228 4.35 1.41 11.89
CA HIS A 228 4.44 -0.04 12.08
C HIS A 228 5.57 -0.55 11.23
N ILE A 229 6.63 -1.10 11.83
CA ILE A 229 7.76 -1.68 11.14
C ILE A 229 7.88 -3.13 11.60
N THR A 230 7.47 -4.07 10.75
CA THR A 230 7.38 -5.50 11.08
C THR A 230 8.24 -6.34 10.15
N ARG A 231 8.81 -7.43 10.68
CA ARG A 231 9.71 -8.36 9.96
C ARG A 231 10.86 -7.65 9.26
N CYS A 232 11.34 -6.54 9.83
CA CYS A 232 12.45 -5.77 9.28
C CYS A 232 13.78 -6.09 9.97
N VAL A 233 14.87 -5.86 9.27
CA VAL A 233 16.23 -5.95 9.80
C VAL A 233 16.74 -4.54 10.06
N PHE A 234 17.08 -4.25 11.31
CA PHE A 234 17.68 -2.99 11.73
C PHE A 234 19.20 -3.15 11.71
N HIS A 235 19.91 -2.25 11.05
CA HIS A 235 21.37 -2.25 11.15
C HIS A 235 21.80 -1.73 12.53
N ALA A 236 22.58 -2.53 13.25
CA ALA A 236 23.10 -2.12 14.54
C ALA A 236 24.08 -0.96 14.38
N GLY A 237 23.98 0.01 15.27
CA GLY A 237 24.94 1.10 15.38
C GLY A 237 24.29 2.40 15.84
N PRO A 238 25.07 3.27 16.49
CA PRO A 238 24.56 4.51 17.06
C PRO A 238 23.95 5.43 16.01
N LYS A 239 24.42 5.37 14.76
CA LYS A 239 23.89 6.20 13.67
C LYS A 239 22.44 5.86 13.31
N VAL A 240 22.09 4.58 13.24
CA VAL A 240 20.73 4.15 12.89
C VAL A 240 19.78 4.44 14.05
N GLU A 241 20.24 4.17 15.27
CA GLU A 241 19.48 4.49 16.47
C GLU A 241 19.18 5.99 16.58
N GLU A 242 20.20 6.86 16.46
CA GLU A 242 19.99 8.31 16.51
C GLU A 242 19.16 8.84 15.34
N ALA A 243 19.32 8.27 14.13
CA ALA A 243 18.46 8.62 13.00
C ALA A 243 17.00 8.24 13.25
N PHE A 244 16.73 7.07 13.84
CA PHE A 244 15.38 6.67 14.21
C PHE A 244 14.82 7.59 15.30
N LYS A 245 15.62 7.94 16.32
CA LYS A 245 15.20 8.89 17.35
C LYS A 245 14.89 10.27 16.78
N SER A 246 15.70 10.77 15.84
CA SER A 246 15.43 12.03 15.14
C SER A 246 14.11 11.94 14.36
N MET A 247 13.93 10.88 13.56
CA MET A 247 12.67 10.63 12.84
C MET A 247 11.48 10.64 13.79
N ALA A 248 11.53 9.90 14.89
CA ALA A 248 10.45 9.82 15.88
C ALA A 248 10.14 11.17 16.54
N ARG A 249 11.15 12.02 16.80
CA ARG A 249 10.97 13.38 17.33
C ARG A 249 10.36 14.33 16.30
N SER A 250 10.59 14.09 15.01
CA SER A 250 10.08 14.94 13.93
C SER A 250 8.58 14.73 13.66
N HIS A 251 7.97 13.73 14.29
CA HIS A 251 6.57 13.35 14.13
C HIS A 251 5.81 13.38 15.46
N ARG A 252 4.48 13.32 15.40
CA ARG A 252 3.59 13.28 16.57
C ARG A 252 3.12 11.85 16.84
N LEU A 253 4.07 10.93 16.94
CA LEU A 253 3.77 9.50 17.05
C LEU A 253 2.91 9.21 18.28
N GLN A 254 1.75 8.62 18.03
CA GLN A 254 0.83 8.07 19.02
C GLN A 254 1.06 6.56 19.19
N TRP A 255 1.32 5.87 18.08
CA TRP A 255 1.45 4.42 18.05
C TRP A 255 2.70 3.98 17.30
N VAL A 256 3.52 3.15 17.94
CA VAL A 256 4.66 2.50 17.31
C VAL A 256 4.58 0.98 17.48
N VAL A 257 4.62 0.23 16.38
CA VAL A 257 4.78 -1.24 16.39
C VAL A 257 6.12 -1.59 15.79
N LEU A 258 6.94 -2.32 16.53
CA LEU A 258 8.24 -2.80 16.07
C LEU A 258 8.30 -4.33 16.15
N GLY A 259 8.69 -4.96 15.05
CA GLY A 259 8.95 -6.40 14.97
C GLY A 259 10.06 -6.66 13.98
N GLY A 260 11.04 -7.48 14.34
CA GLY A 260 12.19 -7.72 13.49
C GLY A 260 13.42 -8.12 14.27
N THR A 261 14.58 -7.92 13.65
CA THR A 261 15.88 -8.23 14.24
C THR A 261 16.87 -7.09 14.10
N VAL A 262 17.83 -7.01 15.00
CA VAL A 262 18.99 -6.13 14.92
C VAL A 262 20.17 -6.93 14.39
N ARG A 263 20.72 -6.51 13.25
CA ARG A 263 21.90 -7.11 12.64
C ARG A 263 23.16 -6.38 13.09
N ASN A 264 23.99 -7.08 13.86
CA ASN A 264 25.34 -6.65 14.22
C ASN A 264 26.34 -7.27 13.26
N VAL A 265 27.30 -6.49 12.77
CA VAL A 265 28.43 -7.01 11.99
C VAL A 265 29.67 -6.97 12.89
N ASN A 266 30.24 -8.14 13.14
CA ASN A 266 31.45 -8.30 13.94
C ASN A 266 32.68 -7.80 13.14
N PRO A 267 33.81 -7.51 13.81
CA PRO A 267 35.04 -7.08 13.13
C PRO A 267 35.58 -8.06 12.09
N ASP A 268 35.26 -9.35 12.23
CA ASP A 268 35.62 -10.42 11.29
C ASP A 268 34.68 -10.51 10.06
N GLY A 269 33.67 -9.63 9.98
CA GLY A 269 32.68 -9.60 8.92
C GLY A 269 31.49 -10.54 9.14
N THR A 270 31.50 -11.39 10.17
CA THR A 270 30.35 -12.25 10.50
C THR A 270 29.20 -11.40 11.01
N SER A 271 27.96 -11.74 10.65
CA SER A 271 26.79 -11.00 11.11
C SER A 271 25.91 -11.82 12.05
N ILE A 272 25.64 -11.27 13.23
CA ILE A 272 24.76 -11.86 14.24
C ILE A 272 23.46 -11.05 14.28
N SER A 273 22.32 -11.74 14.18
CA SER A 273 21.01 -11.11 14.35
C SER A 273 20.48 -11.40 15.75
N LYS A 274 19.99 -10.37 16.43
CA LYS A 274 19.34 -10.47 17.74
C LYS A 274 17.92 -9.91 17.67
N GLY A 275 17.06 -10.27 18.61
CA GLY A 275 15.75 -9.64 18.70
C GLY A 275 15.84 -8.15 19.06
N LEU A 276 14.79 -7.40 18.73
CA LEU A 276 14.71 -5.96 18.94
C LEU A 276 14.67 -5.55 20.42
N GLU A 277 14.37 -6.47 21.34
CA GLU A 277 14.44 -6.25 22.79
C GLU A 277 15.84 -5.85 23.27
N THR A 278 16.88 -6.21 22.52
CA THR A 278 18.27 -5.82 22.80
C THR A 278 18.63 -4.44 22.27
N PHE A 279 17.72 -3.81 21.53
CA PHE A 279 17.94 -2.51 20.89
C PHE A 279 17.58 -1.38 21.86
N GLY A 280 18.57 -0.56 22.23
CA GLY A 280 18.38 0.56 23.18
C GLY A 280 17.29 1.55 22.77
N LEU A 281 16.92 1.56 21.49
CA LEU A 281 15.79 2.32 20.94
C LEU A 281 14.45 2.01 21.63
N VAL A 282 14.19 0.76 22.04
CA VAL A 282 12.87 0.37 22.58
C VAL A 282 12.60 1.11 23.89
N GLY A 283 13.52 1.06 24.84
CA GLY A 283 13.38 1.78 26.11
C GLY A 283 13.28 3.29 25.93
N TRP A 284 14.01 3.86 24.96
CA TRP A 284 13.87 5.28 24.63
C TRP A 284 12.47 5.61 24.09
N LEU A 285 11.94 4.80 23.17
CA LEU A 285 10.60 4.99 22.61
C LEU A 285 9.55 4.93 23.71
N GLU A 286 9.64 3.98 24.65
CA GLU A 286 8.67 3.80 25.75
C GLU A 286 8.51 5.05 26.61
N THR A 287 9.55 5.87 26.71
CA THR A 287 9.50 7.15 27.43
C THR A 287 8.93 8.31 26.62
N ARG A 288 8.71 8.15 25.31
CA ARG A 288 8.42 9.24 24.37
C ARG A 288 7.14 9.06 23.54
N VAL A 289 6.71 7.83 23.29
CA VAL A 289 5.51 7.53 22.49
C VAL A 289 4.43 6.94 23.41
N PRO A 290 3.17 7.40 23.32
CA PRO A 290 2.09 6.94 24.20
C PRO A 290 1.83 5.44 24.16
N THR A 291 1.95 4.81 22.99
CA THR A 291 1.71 3.37 22.81
C THR A 291 2.80 2.75 21.97
N ILE A 292 3.52 1.81 22.56
CA ILE A 292 4.50 0.97 21.87
C ILE A 292 4.13 -0.48 22.02
N ARG A 293 4.34 -1.21 20.93
CA ARG A 293 4.20 -2.65 20.90
C ARG A 293 5.40 -3.28 20.22
N LEU A 294 6.21 -3.97 21.02
CA LEU A 294 7.18 -4.91 20.50
C LEU A 294 6.45 -6.22 20.15
N VAL A 295 6.63 -6.70 18.93
CA VAL A 295 6.03 -7.96 18.45
C VAL A 295 7.14 -8.92 18.03
N ASP A 296 6.78 -10.21 17.96
CA ASP A 296 7.70 -11.26 17.52
C ASP A 296 8.34 -10.93 16.16
N GLN A 297 9.59 -11.35 15.95
CA GLN A 297 10.34 -11.10 14.72
C GLN A 297 9.64 -11.64 13.45
N SER A 298 8.83 -12.69 13.59
CA SER A 298 8.05 -13.29 12.51
C SER A 298 6.63 -12.73 12.40
N TYR A 299 6.22 -11.85 13.34
CA TYR A 299 4.90 -11.25 13.33
C TYR A 299 4.67 -10.48 12.04
N ARG A 300 3.61 -10.85 11.34
CA ARG A 300 3.10 -10.13 10.18
C ARG A 300 1.77 -9.50 10.55
N SER A 301 1.58 -8.23 10.23
CA SER A 301 0.29 -7.59 10.50
C SER A 301 -0.81 -8.23 9.63
N PRO A 302 -2.03 -8.46 10.16
CA PRO A 302 -3.13 -9.12 9.45
C PRO A 302 -3.41 -8.58 8.04
N GLU A 303 -3.21 -7.28 7.83
CA GLU A 303 -3.48 -6.55 6.60
C GLU A 303 -2.51 -6.90 5.45
N PHE A 304 -1.34 -7.48 5.77
CA PHE A 304 -0.39 -7.98 4.78
C PHE A 304 -0.66 -9.43 4.35
N TYR A 305 -1.59 -10.14 5.00
CA TYR A 305 -2.03 -11.46 4.53
C TYR A 305 -3.03 -11.33 3.38
N GLN A 306 -2.51 -11.14 2.17
CA GLN A 306 -3.31 -10.92 0.95
C GLN A 306 -4.09 -12.16 0.47
N ASN A 307 -3.79 -13.36 0.97
CA ASN A 307 -4.36 -14.62 0.44
C ASN A 307 -5.19 -15.39 1.46
N VAL A 308 -5.23 -14.96 2.72
CA VAL A 308 -5.95 -15.69 3.76
C VAL A 308 -7.29 -15.00 3.97
N TRP A 309 -8.29 -15.44 3.22
CA TRP A 309 -9.66 -15.11 3.54
C TRP A 309 -9.98 -15.74 4.90
N ARG A 310 -10.10 -14.92 5.94
CA ARG A 310 -10.60 -15.38 7.23
C ARG A 310 -12.11 -15.52 7.07
N LEU A 311 -12.57 -16.75 6.80
CA LEU A 311 -13.97 -17.11 7.03
C LEU A 311 -14.21 -16.86 8.53
N TRP A 312 -14.97 -15.82 8.84
CA TRP A 312 -15.50 -15.58 10.17
C TRP A 312 -16.85 -16.28 10.30
#